data_AF-A0A1Q4XEE9-F1
#
_entry.id   AF-A0A1Q4XEE9-F1
#
_cell.length_a   1.000
_cell.length_b   1.000
_cell.length_c   1.000
_cell.angle_alpha   90.00
_cell.angle_beta   90.00
_cell.angle_gamma   90.00
#
_symmetry.space_group_name_H-M   'P 1'
#
loop_
_entity.id
_entity.type
_entity.pdbx_description
1 polymer ?
#
loop_
_entity_poly.entity_id
_entity_poly.type
_entity_poly.pdbx_seq_one_letter_code
_entity_poly.pdbx_strand_id
1 'polypeptide(L)'
;MPQPQDSIVPFAALTGQDLVVDAVYAGGSQGTAGDDPVGKLVPVGNSGGFRYKGSPLRQDIRLCALCSSGKDPDWPDELDPQTGLFTYYGDNKKPGSELHDTPRKGNVLLRDTFTWANGTAEDRSQVFPFLLFQNTGRGRDVCFRGLAVPGAAGLPADEELVAIWRSTQGQRFQNYRAVFTVLDVPVVTRAWIEEVLAGCSSGPNSPEPWRHWVNGRQYTPLQAPSTTTVRTKAEQEPSKDKAALLAEVVSRFKDDPHGFEACAVELWRMMAPSTGRTELTRPSRDGGRDAVGEYELGPMADRVAVEFALEAKCYAPTNGVGVRDTSRLISRLRHRQFGVFVTTSYFDRQAYKEVREDKHPVVLICGKDITDLLTSRGHSTPEAVREWLAATFPHNA
;
A
#
# COMPACT_ATOMS: atom_id res chain seq x y z
N MET A 1 -22.73 -14.73 -11.13
CA MET A 1 -21.49 -15.44 -11.48
C MET A 1 -20.95 -16.07 -10.21
N PRO A 2 -20.58 -17.37 -10.21
CA PRO A 2 -20.04 -18.00 -9.02
C PRO A 2 -18.74 -17.29 -8.63
N GLN A 3 -18.60 -16.96 -7.34
CA GLN A 3 -17.35 -16.43 -6.81
C GLN A 3 -16.23 -17.46 -7.05
N PRO A 4 -15.00 -17.05 -7.42
CA PRO A 4 -13.89 -17.98 -7.47
C PRO A 4 -13.77 -18.59 -6.08
N GLN A 5 -13.93 -19.92 -5.99
CA GLN A 5 -13.53 -20.64 -4.79
C GLN A 5 -12.02 -20.44 -4.66
N ASP A 6 -11.59 -19.67 -3.65
CA ASP A 6 -10.20 -19.61 -3.21
C ASP A 6 -9.66 -21.03 -3.17
N SER A 7 -8.68 -21.37 -4.01
CA SER A 7 -8.07 -22.69 -4.01
C SER A 7 -7.22 -22.84 -2.75
N ILE A 8 -7.84 -23.32 -1.67
CA ILE A 8 -7.14 -23.60 -0.42
C ILE A 8 -6.40 -24.92 -0.59
N VAL A 9 -5.07 -24.87 -0.54
CA VAL A 9 -4.21 -26.05 -0.53
C VAL A 9 -4.04 -26.53 0.91
N PRO A 10 -4.44 -27.77 1.25
CA PRO A 10 -4.33 -28.28 2.61
C PRO A 10 -2.88 -28.41 3.09
N PHE A 11 -2.65 -28.23 4.40
CA PHE A 11 -1.32 -28.31 5.03
C PHE A 11 -0.56 -29.63 4.78
N ALA A 12 -1.29 -30.72 4.59
CA ALA A 12 -0.72 -32.04 4.29
C ALA A 12 -0.22 -32.17 2.84
N ALA A 13 -0.76 -31.36 1.93
CA ALA A 13 -0.49 -31.40 0.50
C ALA A 13 0.55 -30.36 0.04
N LEU A 14 1.11 -29.54 0.94
CA LEU A 14 1.97 -28.39 0.60
C LEU A 14 3.32 -28.79 -0.02
N THR A 15 3.88 -29.92 0.40
CA THR A 15 5.20 -30.35 -0.07
C THR A 15 5.16 -30.61 -1.57
N GLY A 16 6.05 -29.95 -2.32
CA GLY A 16 6.15 -30.12 -3.78
C GLY A 16 5.12 -29.33 -4.60
N GLN A 17 4.26 -28.52 -3.97
CA GLN A 17 3.28 -27.71 -4.70
C GLN A 17 3.93 -26.59 -5.49
N ASP A 18 3.32 -26.20 -6.60
CA ASP A 18 3.62 -24.90 -7.21
C ASP A 18 3.10 -23.77 -6.31
N LEU A 19 3.62 -22.56 -6.50
CA LEU A 19 3.09 -21.36 -5.85
C LEU A 19 2.24 -20.57 -6.86
N VAL A 20 0.93 -20.74 -6.76
CA VAL A 20 -0.08 -20.01 -7.55
C VAL A 20 -0.44 -18.71 -6.86
N VAL A 21 -0.43 -17.60 -7.59
CA VAL A 21 -0.82 -16.27 -7.10
C VAL A 21 -2.25 -16.30 -6.54
N ASP A 22 -2.43 -15.63 -5.41
CA ASP A 22 -3.65 -15.52 -4.60
C ASP A 22 -4.20 -16.83 -4.02
N ALA A 23 -3.56 -17.98 -4.30
CA ALA A 23 -3.90 -19.23 -3.63
C ALA A 23 -3.56 -19.17 -2.14
N VAL A 24 -4.42 -19.81 -1.34
CA VAL A 24 -4.26 -19.91 0.11
C VAL A 24 -3.65 -21.26 0.47
N TYR A 25 -2.57 -21.23 1.24
CA TYR A 25 -1.89 -22.41 1.75
C TYR A 25 -2.18 -22.52 3.25
N ALA A 26 -2.94 -23.55 3.61
CA ALA A 26 -3.45 -23.71 4.96
C ALA A 26 -2.34 -24.03 5.95
N GLY A 27 -2.40 -23.45 7.14
CA GLY A 27 -1.56 -23.81 8.27
C GLY A 27 -1.96 -25.15 8.90
N GLY A 28 -1.04 -25.72 9.68
CA GLY A 28 -1.32 -26.89 10.50
C GLY A 28 -2.25 -26.57 11.68
N SER A 29 -2.71 -27.62 12.36
CA SER A 29 -3.67 -27.53 13.47
C SER A 29 -3.12 -28.00 14.82
N GLN A 30 -1.81 -28.18 14.95
CA GLN A 30 -1.17 -28.74 16.16
C GLN A 30 -0.94 -27.72 17.27
N GLY A 31 -1.15 -26.43 17.02
CA GLY A 31 -0.86 -25.32 17.92
C GLY A 31 0.64 -24.98 18.09
N THR A 32 1.52 -25.58 17.29
CA THR A 32 2.99 -25.43 17.45
C THR A 32 3.58 -24.59 16.34
N ALA A 33 4.80 -24.04 16.51
CA ALA A 33 5.50 -23.29 15.44
C ALA A 33 5.60 -24.07 14.11
N GLY A 34 5.52 -25.42 14.14
CA GLY A 34 5.50 -26.28 12.96
C GLY A 34 4.25 -26.16 12.09
N ASP A 35 3.17 -25.54 12.56
CA ASP A 35 1.95 -25.30 11.76
C ASP A 35 2.10 -24.19 10.72
N ASP A 36 3.23 -23.50 10.68
CA ASP A 36 3.50 -22.51 9.65
C ASP A 36 3.66 -23.20 8.26
N PRO A 37 2.88 -22.80 7.24
CA PRO A 37 2.89 -23.46 5.93
C PRO A 37 4.10 -23.08 5.06
N VAL A 38 4.72 -21.92 5.29
CA VAL A 38 5.78 -21.38 4.41
C VAL A 38 7.00 -22.30 4.42
N GLY A 39 7.39 -22.81 5.60
CA GLY A 39 8.51 -23.75 5.74
C GLY A 39 8.31 -25.11 5.04
N LYS A 40 7.06 -25.50 4.74
CA LYS A 40 6.74 -26.69 3.93
C LYS A 40 6.74 -26.40 2.43
N LEU A 41 6.36 -25.19 2.05
CA LEU A 41 6.36 -24.74 0.66
C LEU A 41 7.77 -24.44 0.16
N VAL A 42 8.60 -23.82 0.98
CA VAL A 42 10.00 -23.49 0.68
C VAL A 42 10.84 -23.67 1.94
N PRO A 43 12.11 -24.11 1.83
CA PRO A 43 12.91 -24.54 2.97
C PRO A 43 13.48 -23.35 3.78
N VAL A 44 12.61 -22.52 4.33
CA VAL A 44 12.92 -21.33 5.13
C VAL A 44 12.42 -21.50 6.58
N GLY A 45 12.72 -20.54 7.45
CA GLY A 45 12.23 -20.53 8.83
C GLY A 45 10.70 -20.47 8.93
N ASN A 46 10.18 -20.80 10.12
CA ASN A 46 8.74 -20.86 10.42
C ASN A 46 8.17 -19.59 11.09
N SER A 47 8.95 -18.52 11.16
CA SER A 47 8.57 -17.26 11.80
C SER A 47 9.37 -16.09 11.22
N GLY A 48 8.93 -14.86 11.48
CA GLY A 48 9.58 -13.62 11.06
C GLY A 48 9.10 -13.08 9.71
N GLY A 49 9.40 -11.81 9.45
CA GLY A 49 9.05 -11.13 8.19
C GLY A 49 9.96 -11.56 7.04
N PHE A 50 11.28 -11.46 7.22
CA PHE A 50 12.24 -12.05 6.30
C PHE A 50 12.54 -13.50 6.69
N ARG A 51 12.39 -14.42 5.75
CA ARG A 51 12.71 -15.85 5.95
C ARG A 51 13.47 -16.36 4.74
N TYR A 52 14.76 -16.62 4.89
CA TYR A 52 15.63 -16.96 3.77
C TYR A 52 16.28 -18.33 3.94
N LYS A 53 16.65 -18.94 2.81
CA LYS A 53 17.52 -20.13 2.75
C LYS A 53 18.94 -19.67 2.45
N GLY A 54 19.85 -19.81 3.42
CA GLY A 54 21.23 -19.29 3.36
C GLY A 54 21.49 -18.29 4.48
N SER A 55 22.49 -17.42 4.30
CA SER A 55 22.88 -16.40 5.27
C SER A 55 23.22 -15.07 4.57
N PRO A 56 22.62 -13.95 5.00
CA PRO A 56 23.02 -12.61 4.55
C PRO A 56 24.51 -12.33 4.78
N LEU A 57 25.05 -12.77 5.93
CA LEU A 57 26.45 -12.53 6.29
C LEU A 57 27.44 -13.32 5.42
N ARG A 58 27.04 -14.48 4.89
CA ARG A 58 27.86 -15.29 3.99
C ARG A 58 27.54 -15.04 2.51
N GLN A 59 26.55 -14.18 2.23
CA GLN A 59 26.05 -13.88 0.89
C GLN A 59 25.71 -15.13 0.06
N ASP A 60 25.20 -16.19 0.71
CA ASP A 60 24.85 -17.47 0.08
C ASP A 60 23.33 -17.73 0.06
N ILE A 61 22.54 -16.65 0.07
CA ILE A 61 21.07 -16.75 0.02
C ILE A 61 20.63 -17.28 -1.34
N ARG A 62 19.73 -18.27 -1.32
CA ARG A 62 19.13 -18.86 -2.52
C ARG A 62 17.74 -18.29 -2.82
N LEU A 63 16.94 -18.06 -1.80
CA LEU A 63 15.62 -17.44 -1.89
C LEU A 63 15.25 -16.79 -0.57
N CYS A 64 14.31 -15.85 -0.63
CA CYS A 64 13.74 -15.19 0.53
C CYS A 64 12.21 -15.17 0.44
N ALA A 65 11.52 -15.64 1.47
CA ALA A 65 10.11 -15.39 1.66
C ALA A 65 9.93 -14.08 2.45
N LEU A 66 9.16 -13.15 1.88
CA LEU A 66 8.69 -11.93 2.56
C LEU A 66 7.29 -12.20 3.11
N CYS A 67 7.19 -12.33 4.42
CA CYS A 67 5.94 -12.58 5.12
C CYS A 67 5.42 -11.29 5.75
N SER A 68 4.30 -10.77 5.25
CA SER A 68 3.61 -9.64 5.87
C SER A 68 2.36 -10.07 6.62
N SER A 69 2.14 -9.44 7.78
CA SER A 69 0.90 -9.60 8.54
C SER A 69 -0.20 -8.66 8.08
N GLY A 70 0.13 -7.57 7.37
CA GLY A 70 -0.80 -6.49 7.00
C GLY A 70 -1.44 -5.76 8.19
N LYS A 71 -0.92 -5.95 9.41
CA LYS A 71 -1.56 -5.53 10.66
C LYS A 71 -0.72 -4.57 11.51
N ASP A 72 0.49 -4.24 11.07
CA ASP A 72 1.40 -3.37 11.81
C ASP A 72 1.13 -1.90 11.42
N PRO A 73 0.47 -1.10 12.27
CA PRO A 73 0.08 0.26 11.91
C PRO A 73 1.28 1.21 11.78
N ASP A 74 2.39 0.93 12.48
CA ASP A 74 3.62 1.73 12.42
C ASP A 74 4.42 1.43 11.14
N TRP A 75 4.23 0.21 10.60
CA TRP A 75 4.93 -0.34 9.44
C TRP A 75 3.93 -0.96 8.45
N PRO A 76 3.15 -0.13 7.74
CA PRO A 76 2.03 -0.58 6.92
C PRO A 76 2.55 -1.16 5.58
N ASP A 77 3.04 -2.39 5.60
CA ASP A 77 3.36 -3.11 4.37
C ASP A 77 2.10 -3.17 3.48
N GLU A 78 2.23 -2.81 2.20
CA GLU A 78 1.10 -2.62 1.31
C GLU A 78 1.42 -3.11 -0.10
N LEU A 79 0.54 -3.95 -0.65
CA LEU A 79 0.55 -4.37 -2.04
C LEU A 79 -0.54 -3.59 -2.77
N ASP A 80 -0.18 -2.87 -3.83
CA ASP A 80 -1.12 -2.27 -4.76
C ASP A 80 -1.34 -3.21 -5.96
N PRO A 81 -2.50 -3.88 -6.06
CA PRO A 81 -2.77 -4.82 -7.15
C PRO A 81 -2.89 -4.14 -8.52
N GLN A 82 -3.15 -2.83 -8.57
CA GLN A 82 -3.31 -2.12 -9.86
C GLN A 82 -1.97 -1.87 -10.53
N THR A 83 -0.96 -1.53 -9.72
CA THR A 83 0.40 -1.23 -10.21
C THR A 83 1.33 -2.43 -10.11
N GLY A 84 1.02 -3.41 -9.27
CA GLY A 84 1.89 -4.54 -8.94
C GLY A 84 3.02 -4.17 -7.97
N LEU A 85 2.94 -3.00 -7.34
CA LEU A 85 3.98 -2.50 -6.43
C LEU A 85 3.71 -2.96 -4.99
N PHE A 86 4.77 -3.39 -4.32
CA PHE A 86 4.74 -3.81 -2.93
C PHE A 86 5.71 -2.97 -2.10
N THR A 87 5.16 -2.21 -1.15
CA THR A 87 5.94 -1.49 -0.15
C THR A 87 6.14 -2.40 1.06
N TYR A 88 7.39 -2.61 1.46
CA TYR A 88 7.75 -3.46 2.59
C TYR A 88 8.74 -2.77 3.52
N TYR A 89 8.52 -2.86 4.83
CA TYR A 89 9.36 -2.21 5.82
C TYR A 89 10.38 -3.17 6.42
N GLY A 90 11.56 -2.61 6.72
CA GLY A 90 12.70 -3.33 7.27
C GLY A 90 12.47 -3.93 8.66
N ASP A 91 13.44 -4.71 9.15
CA ASP A 91 13.33 -5.43 10.42
C ASP A 91 13.82 -4.64 11.66
N ASN A 92 14.26 -3.39 11.50
CA ASN A 92 14.59 -2.50 12.63
C ASN A 92 13.34 -1.76 13.15
N LYS A 93 12.49 -2.46 13.90
CA LYS A 93 11.20 -1.93 14.37
C LYS A 93 11.20 -1.38 15.80
N LYS A 94 12.37 -1.31 16.46
CA LYS A 94 12.50 -0.83 17.84
C LYS A 94 13.68 0.13 17.97
N PRO A 95 13.61 1.13 18.87
CA PRO A 95 14.76 1.98 19.17
C PRO A 95 15.87 1.19 19.89
N GLY A 96 17.08 1.73 19.83
CA GLY A 96 18.26 1.20 20.53
C GLY A 96 19.24 0.41 19.67
N SER A 97 18.95 0.22 18.38
CA SER A 97 19.84 -0.44 17.42
C SER A 97 20.08 0.44 16.19
N GLU A 98 21.30 0.40 15.67
CA GLU A 98 21.66 0.99 14.38
C GLU A 98 20.87 0.33 13.24
N LEU A 99 20.71 1.04 12.12
CA LEU A 99 19.84 0.64 11.00
C LEU A 99 20.09 -0.80 10.50
N HIS A 100 21.36 -1.24 10.50
CA HIS A 100 21.76 -2.58 10.04
C HIS A 100 21.98 -3.59 11.16
N ASP A 101 21.91 -3.15 12.43
CA ASP A 101 22.07 -4.04 13.58
C ASP A 101 20.76 -4.71 13.97
N THR A 102 20.26 -5.56 13.06
CA THR A 102 19.00 -6.28 13.27
C THR A 102 19.25 -7.76 13.57
N PRO A 103 18.43 -8.41 14.42
CA PRO A 103 18.65 -9.80 14.82
C PRO A 103 18.67 -10.81 13.67
N ARG A 104 17.89 -10.52 12.61
CA ARG A 104 17.77 -11.38 11.42
C ARG A 104 18.43 -10.78 10.18
N LYS A 105 19.14 -9.66 10.34
CA LYS A 105 19.89 -9.00 9.26
C LYS A 105 19.03 -8.72 8.02
N GLY A 106 17.73 -8.46 8.20
CA GLY A 106 16.81 -8.11 7.11
C GLY A 106 17.17 -6.78 6.44
N ASN A 107 17.54 -5.76 7.21
CA ASN A 107 18.01 -4.49 6.66
C ASN A 107 19.34 -4.60 5.92
N VAL A 108 20.23 -5.51 6.33
CA VAL A 108 21.46 -5.83 5.59
C VAL A 108 21.10 -6.49 4.26
N LEU A 109 20.19 -7.46 4.29
CA LEU A 109 19.67 -8.13 3.11
C LEU A 109 19.07 -7.12 2.12
N LEU A 110 18.22 -6.20 2.57
CA LEU A 110 17.65 -5.14 1.73
C LEU A 110 18.74 -4.28 1.10
N ARG A 111 19.67 -3.75 1.90
CA ARG A 111 20.77 -2.91 1.38
C ARG A 111 21.54 -3.60 0.26
N ASP A 112 21.99 -4.83 0.49
CA ASP A 112 22.83 -5.57 -0.46
C ASP A 112 22.04 -5.91 -1.73
N THR A 113 20.78 -6.36 -1.57
CA THR A 113 19.93 -6.73 -2.70
C THR A 113 19.59 -5.53 -3.59
N PHE A 114 19.25 -4.38 -3.02
CA PHE A 114 18.97 -3.16 -3.82
C PHE A 114 20.24 -2.60 -4.45
N THR A 115 21.41 -2.81 -3.84
CA THR A 115 22.70 -2.48 -4.45
C THR A 115 22.94 -3.33 -5.70
N TRP A 116 22.79 -4.65 -5.61
CA TRP A 116 22.92 -5.56 -6.75
C TRP A 116 21.87 -5.30 -7.84
N ALA A 117 20.63 -5.01 -7.44
CA ALA A 117 19.53 -4.69 -8.36
C ALA A 117 19.82 -3.48 -9.26
N ASN A 118 20.60 -2.51 -8.76
CA ASN A 118 21.00 -1.30 -9.47
C ASN A 118 22.34 -1.44 -10.23
N GLY A 119 23.00 -2.60 -10.14
CA GLY A 119 24.27 -2.88 -10.81
C GLY A 119 24.12 -3.35 -12.26
N THR A 120 25.11 -4.12 -12.71
CA THR A 120 25.12 -4.79 -14.02
C THR A 120 24.20 -6.01 -14.07
N ALA A 121 24.08 -6.66 -15.23
CA ALA A 121 23.36 -7.94 -15.31
C ALA A 121 24.03 -9.04 -14.47
N GLU A 122 25.35 -9.01 -14.33
CA GLU A 122 26.10 -9.91 -13.47
C GLU A 122 25.80 -9.66 -11.99
N ASP A 123 25.76 -8.39 -11.56
CA ASP A 123 25.35 -8.03 -10.19
C ASP A 123 23.92 -8.47 -9.92
N ARG A 124 22.98 -8.18 -10.83
CA ARG A 124 21.58 -8.60 -10.72
C ARG A 124 21.41 -10.11 -10.65
N SER A 125 22.30 -10.90 -11.28
CA SER A 125 22.26 -12.36 -11.19
C SER A 125 22.51 -12.90 -9.77
N GLN A 126 23.11 -12.08 -8.89
CA GLN A 126 23.29 -12.41 -7.46
C GLN A 126 22.00 -12.20 -6.66
N VAL A 127 21.02 -11.46 -7.19
CA VAL A 127 19.73 -11.27 -6.55
C VAL A 127 18.92 -12.56 -6.59
N PHE A 128 18.51 -13.01 -5.42
CA PHE A 128 17.67 -14.18 -5.25
C PHE A 128 16.17 -13.83 -5.32
N PRO A 129 15.29 -14.78 -5.68
CA PRO A 129 13.85 -14.55 -5.72
C PRO A 129 13.27 -14.17 -4.35
N PHE A 130 12.40 -13.15 -4.35
CA PHE A 130 11.54 -12.81 -3.23
C PHE A 130 10.14 -13.40 -3.44
N LEU A 131 9.70 -14.27 -2.54
CA LEU A 131 8.38 -14.89 -2.58
C LEU A 131 7.49 -14.20 -1.54
N LEU A 132 6.47 -13.46 -1.99
CA LEU A 132 5.61 -12.68 -1.12
C LEU A 132 4.49 -13.55 -0.55
N PHE A 133 4.41 -13.64 0.78
CA PHE A 133 3.31 -14.27 1.50
C PHE A 133 2.62 -13.26 2.41
N GLN A 134 1.30 -13.23 2.40
CA GLN A 134 0.49 -12.44 3.33
C GLN A 134 -0.35 -13.36 4.20
N ASN A 135 -0.43 -13.07 5.50
CA ASN A 135 -1.34 -13.79 6.38
C ASN A 135 -2.80 -13.49 5.99
N THR A 136 -3.64 -14.51 5.91
CA THR A 136 -5.08 -14.33 5.60
C THR A 136 -5.87 -13.77 6.79
N GLY A 137 -5.26 -13.77 7.99
CA GLY A 137 -5.93 -13.47 9.25
C GLY A 137 -6.70 -14.64 9.84
N ARG A 138 -6.76 -15.80 9.15
CA ARG A 138 -7.40 -17.03 9.63
C ARG A 138 -6.32 -18.05 10.00
N GLY A 139 -6.24 -18.41 11.28
CA GLY A 139 -5.24 -19.37 11.77
C GLY A 139 -3.80 -18.95 11.40
N ARG A 140 -3.07 -19.85 10.75
CA ARG A 140 -1.74 -19.60 10.18
C ARG A 140 -1.70 -19.70 8.67
N ASP A 141 -2.87 -19.56 8.04
CA ASP A 141 -3.00 -19.65 6.60
C ASP A 141 -2.30 -18.44 5.97
N VAL A 142 -1.61 -18.70 4.87
CA VAL A 142 -0.92 -17.67 4.09
C VAL A 142 -1.44 -17.66 2.67
N CYS A 143 -1.58 -16.48 2.10
CA CYS A 143 -1.86 -16.25 0.69
C CYS A 143 -0.55 -15.92 -0.02
N PHE A 144 -0.23 -16.60 -1.11
CA PHE A 144 0.93 -16.26 -1.93
C PHE A 144 0.56 -15.11 -2.86
N ARG A 145 1.27 -13.98 -2.77
CA ARG A 145 0.97 -12.78 -3.55
C ARG A 145 1.83 -12.62 -4.79
N GLY A 146 2.86 -13.45 -4.96
CA GLY A 146 3.65 -13.50 -6.18
C GLY A 146 5.16 -13.47 -5.97
N LEU A 147 5.85 -13.56 -7.10
CA LEU A 147 7.30 -13.39 -7.21
C LEU A 147 7.63 -11.91 -7.32
N ALA A 148 8.48 -11.41 -6.43
CA ALA A 148 8.86 -10.01 -6.37
C ALA A 148 10.34 -9.79 -6.72
N VAL A 149 10.62 -8.64 -7.33
CA VAL A 149 11.97 -8.13 -7.61
C VAL A 149 12.15 -6.74 -6.97
N PRO A 150 13.38 -6.37 -6.53
CA PRO A 150 13.65 -5.04 -5.98
C PRO A 150 13.46 -3.94 -7.02
N GLY A 151 12.91 -2.81 -6.58
CA GLY A 151 12.73 -1.62 -7.40
C GLY A 151 11.44 -1.63 -8.23
N ALA A 152 11.24 -0.56 -9.00
CA ALA A 152 10.07 -0.36 -9.83
C ALA A 152 10.40 0.44 -11.10
N ALA A 153 9.62 0.22 -12.16
CA ALA A 153 9.76 1.01 -13.37
C ALA A 153 9.42 2.49 -13.09
N GLY A 154 10.33 3.40 -13.47
CA GLY A 154 10.14 4.84 -13.29
C GLY A 154 10.44 5.38 -11.89
N LEU A 155 10.82 4.53 -10.93
CA LEU A 155 11.29 4.96 -9.62
C LEU A 155 12.83 5.09 -9.63
N PRO A 156 13.41 6.20 -9.15
CA PRO A 156 14.86 6.35 -9.07
C PRO A 156 15.43 5.52 -7.91
N ALA A 157 16.71 5.12 -8.04
CA ALA A 157 17.36 4.18 -7.12
C ALA A 157 17.38 4.64 -5.64
N ASP A 158 17.41 5.94 -5.40
CA ASP A 158 17.38 6.56 -4.07
C ASP A 158 15.97 6.61 -3.44
N GLU A 159 14.92 6.38 -4.22
CA GLU A 159 13.54 6.24 -3.74
C GLU A 159 13.09 4.77 -3.59
N GLU A 160 13.79 3.84 -4.24
CA GLU A 160 13.52 2.39 -4.16
C GLU A 160 13.78 1.81 -2.77
N LEU A 161 14.81 2.30 -2.06
CA LEU A 161 15.15 1.90 -0.69
C LEU A 161 15.50 3.12 0.17
N VAL A 162 14.57 3.56 1.00
CA VAL A 162 14.71 4.79 1.80
C VAL A 162 14.86 4.48 3.28
N ALA A 163 15.85 5.06 3.94
CA ALA A 163 15.96 5.04 5.40
C ALA A 163 15.01 6.10 6.00
N ILE A 164 13.94 5.66 6.65
CA ILE A 164 12.94 6.53 7.27
C ILE A 164 13.13 6.59 8.78
N TRP A 165 12.90 7.77 9.36
CA TRP A 165 12.88 7.96 10.80
C TRP A 165 11.49 7.67 11.36
N ARG A 166 11.43 6.89 12.44
CA ARG A 166 10.24 6.75 13.29
C ARG A 166 10.58 7.13 14.73
N SER A 167 9.55 7.42 15.50
CA SER A 167 9.64 7.72 16.93
C SER A 167 8.67 6.82 17.68
N THR A 168 9.16 6.11 18.68
CA THR A 168 8.33 5.31 19.59
C THR A 168 8.77 5.61 21.01
N GLN A 169 7.82 5.94 21.90
CA GLN A 169 8.11 6.33 23.29
C GLN A 169 9.14 7.47 23.43
N GLY A 170 9.12 8.43 22.49
CA GLY A 170 10.05 9.58 22.48
C GLY A 170 11.46 9.28 21.99
N GLN A 171 11.76 8.03 21.60
CA GLN A 171 13.05 7.64 21.05
C GLN A 171 12.96 7.49 19.53
N ARG A 172 13.90 8.12 18.83
CA ARG A 172 14.01 8.09 17.37
C ARG A 172 14.90 6.93 16.92
N PHE A 173 14.51 6.27 15.84
CA PHE A 173 15.29 5.23 15.20
C PHE A 173 14.98 5.16 13.70
N GLN A 174 15.90 4.57 12.94
CA GLN A 174 15.77 4.44 11.49
C GLN A 174 15.38 3.02 11.10
N ASN A 175 14.57 2.90 10.06
CA ASN A 175 14.28 1.63 9.40
C ASN A 175 14.19 1.84 7.88
N TYR A 176 14.26 0.77 7.10
CA TYR A 176 14.06 0.87 5.67
C TYR A 176 12.59 0.83 5.28
N ARG A 177 12.25 1.60 4.23
CA ARG A 177 11.08 1.39 3.37
C ARG A 177 11.59 0.95 2.01
N ALA A 178 11.25 -0.26 1.60
CA ALA A 178 11.67 -0.87 0.34
C ALA A 178 10.48 -1.00 -0.61
N VAL A 179 10.69 -0.68 -1.89
CA VAL A 179 9.70 -0.88 -2.95
C VAL A 179 10.11 -2.07 -3.81
N PHE A 180 9.20 -3.03 -3.96
CA PHE A 180 9.34 -4.18 -4.83
C PHE A 180 8.28 -4.13 -5.93
N THR A 181 8.59 -4.76 -7.06
CA THR A 181 7.61 -5.05 -8.11
C THR A 181 7.27 -6.54 -8.08
N VAL A 182 6.00 -6.88 -7.92
CA VAL A 182 5.49 -8.23 -8.14
C VAL A 182 5.42 -8.48 -9.64
N LEU A 183 6.14 -9.48 -10.13
CA LEU A 183 6.20 -9.82 -11.54
C LEU A 183 4.93 -10.57 -11.98
N ASP A 184 4.55 -10.39 -13.24
CA ASP A 184 3.46 -11.11 -13.92
C ASP A 184 3.80 -12.59 -14.15
N VAL A 185 3.86 -13.32 -13.03
CA VAL A 185 4.16 -14.74 -12.96
C VAL A 185 3.03 -15.40 -12.17
N PRO A 186 1.96 -15.86 -12.85
CA PRO A 186 0.78 -16.40 -12.17
C PRO A 186 1.06 -17.68 -11.39
N VAL A 187 2.07 -18.45 -11.83
CA VAL A 187 2.52 -19.67 -11.17
C VAL A 187 4.04 -19.70 -11.12
N VAL A 188 4.58 -19.80 -9.91
CA VAL A 188 5.99 -20.09 -9.64
C VAL A 188 6.11 -21.61 -9.46
N THR A 189 6.70 -22.28 -10.45
CA THR A 189 6.73 -23.74 -10.48
C THR A 189 7.68 -24.32 -9.43
N ARG A 190 7.35 -25.51 -8.94
CA ARG A 190 8.21 -26.30 -8.05
C ARG A 190 9.57 -26.58 -8.68
N ALA A 191 9.58 -26.91 -9.98
CA ALA A 191 10.80 -27.14 -10.74
C ALA A 191 11.75 -25.94 -10.70
N TRP A 192 11.24 -24.72 -10.87
CA TRP A 192 12.08 -23.52 -10.77
C TRP A 192 12.57 -23.26 -9.34
N ILE A 193 11.73 -23.47 -8.32
CA ILE A 193 12.16 -23.36 -6.92
C ILE A 193 13.32 -24.31 -6.63
N GLU A 194 13.28 -25.54 -7.15
CA GLU A 194 14.36 -26.51 -7.01
C GLU A 194 15.65 -26.07 -7.72
N GLU A 195 15.55 -25.50 -8.93
CA GLU A 195 16.70 -24.89 -9.64
C GLU A 195 17.32 -23.74 -8.84
N VAL A 196 16.50 -22.84 -8.31
CA VAL A 196 16.94 -21.72 -7.47
C VAL A 196 17.66 -22.22 -6.22
N LEU A 197 17.13 -23.25 -5.56
CA LEU A 197 17.74 -23.87 -4.38
C LEU A 197 19.07 -24.55 -4.72
N ALA A 198 19.22 -25.08 -5.93
CA ALA A 198 20.48 -25.61 -6.47
C ALA A 198 21.48 -24.50 -6.88
N GLY A 199 21.07 -23.23 -6.85
CA GLY A 199 21.92 -22.08 -7.20
C GLY A 199 21.78 -21.59 -8.64
N CYS A 200 20.74 -22.02 -9.38
CA CYS A 200 20.48 -21.61 -10.75
C CYS A 200 19.12 -20.90 -10.86
N SER A 201 19.10 -19.56 -10.75
CA SER A 201 17.84 -18.79 -10.86
C SER A 201 17.40 -18.52 -12.30
N SER A 202 18.30 -18.66 -13.27
CA SER A 202 18.08 -18.42 -14.69
C SER A 202 18.08 -19.71 -15.52
N GLY A 203 17.73 -20.84 -14.89
CA GLY A 203 17.59 -22.14 -15.54
C GLY A 203 16.42 -22.20 -16.52
N PRO A 204 16.22 -23.35 -17.20
CA PRO A 204 15.15 -23.53 -18.17
C PRO A 204 13.74 -23.39 -17.60
N ASN A 205 13.54 -23.64 -16.28
CA ASN A 205 12.25 -23.44 -15.63
C ASN A 205 12.03 -22.00 -15.12
N SER A 206 13.01 -21.11 -15.29
CA SER A 206 12.92 -19.71 -14.86
C SER A 206 11.77 -18.97 -15.55
N PRO A 207 10.93 -18.21 -14.83
CA PRO A 207 9.90 -17.38 -15.45
C PRO A 207 10.51 -16.34 -16.39
N GLU A 208 9.85 -16.08 -17.53
CA GLU A 208 10.31 -15.07 -18.49
C GLU A 208 10.45 -13.66 -17.88
N PRO A 209 9.47 -13.15 -17.09
CA PRO A 209 9.61 -11.85 -16.41
C PRO A 209 10.85 -11.77 -15.51
N TRP A 210 11.20 -12.87 -14.83
CA TRP A 210 12.40 -12.92 -13.98
C TRP A 210 13.67 -12.77 -14.82
N ARG A 211 13.79 -13.52 -15.92
CA ARG A 211 14.96 -13.44 -16.81
C ARG A 211 15.11 -12.05 -17.44
N HIS A 212 14.00 -11.44 -17.86
CA HIS A 212 14.01 -10.07 -18.40
C HIS A 212 14.49 -9.05 -17.36
N TRP A 213 14.07 -9.21 -16.11
CA TRP A 213 14.55 -8.36 -15.03
C TRP A 213 16.05 -8.57 -14.73
N VAL A 214 16.52 -9.82 -14.61
CA VAL A 214 17.95 -10.11 -14.38
C VAL A 214 18.82 -9.54 -15.50
N ASN A 215 18.44 -9.77 -16.77
CA ASN A 215 19.26 -9.37 -17.91
C ASN A 215 19.20 -7.86 -18.17
N GLY A 216 18.00 -7.27 -18.17
CA GLY A 216 17.77 -5.91 -18.66
C GLY A 216 17.21 -4.93 -17.63
N ARG A 217 16.98 -5.35 -16.37
CA ARG A 217 16.25 -4.58 -15.36
C ARG A 217 14.86 -4.15 -15.85
N GLN A 218 14.24 -4.99 -16.70
CA GLN A 218 12.92 -4.76 -17.25
C GLN A 218 11.86 -5.31 -16.29
N TYR A 219 10.95 -4.45 -15.87
CA TYR A 219 9.86 -4.82 -14.97
C TYR A 219 8.62 -5.18 -15.79
N THR A 220 8.07 -6.36 -15.56
CA THR A 220 6.75 -6.78 -16.09
C THR A 220 5.83 -6.99 -14.89
N PRO A 221 5.19 -5.93 -14.36
CA PRO A 221 4.40 -6.01 -13.13
C PRO A 221 3.12 -6.83 -13.32
N LEU A 222 2.74 -7.62 -12.31
CA LEU A 222 1.42 -8.23 -12.23
C LEU A 222 0.39 -7.14 -11.92
N GLN A 223 -0.35 -6.71 -12.94
CA GLN A 223 -1.38 -5.69 -12.82
C GLN A 223 -2.76 -6.34 -12.91
N ALA A 224 -3.55 -6.16 -11.85
CA ALA A 224 -4.96 -6.51 -11.80
C ALA A 224 -5.77 -5.21 -11.93
N PRO A 225 -6.24 -4.84 -13.14
CA PRO A 225 -7.06 -3.65 -13.30
C PRO A 225 -8.31 -3.78 -12.42
N SER A 226 -8.59 -2.73 -11.65
CA SER A 226 -9.72 -2.70 -10.72
C SER A 226 -11.04 -2.97 -11.45
N THR A 227 -11.70 -4.07 -11.11
CA THR A 227 -13.10 -4.29 -11.51
C THR A 227 -13.96 -3.41 -10.62
N THR A 228 -14.33 -2.21 -11.08
CA THR A 228 -15.33 -1.29 -10.48
C THR A 228 -15.53 -1.52 -8.98
N THR A 229 -14.48 -1.36 -8.16
CA THR A 229 -14.54 -1.79 -6.75
C THR A 229 -15.44 -0.85 -5.96
N VAL A 230 -16.68 -1.26 -5.76
CA VAL A 230 -17.63 -0.58 -4.88
C VAL A 230 -17.34 -1.01 -3.44
N ARG A 231 -16.62 -0.15 -2.71
CA ARG A 231 -16.25 -0.42 -1.31
C ARG A 231 -17.50 -0.49 -0.44
N THR A 232 -17.59 -1.50 0.40
CA THR A 232 -18.58 -1.62 1.46
C THR A 232 -18.37 -0.56 2.54
N LYS A 233 -19.37 -0.35 3.40
CA LYS A 233 -19.24 0.57 4.55
C LYS A 233 -18.06 0.21 5.45
N ALA A 234 -17.90 -1.08 5.77
CA ALA A 234 -16.82 -1.56 6.64
C ALA A 234 -15.43 -1.32 6.04
N GLU A 235 -15.29 -1.34 4.71
CA GLU A 235 -14.04 -1.05 4.00
C GLU A 235 -13.75 0.45 3.89
N GLN A 236 -14.72 1.32 4.17
CA GLN A 236 -14.57 2.78 4.15
C GLN A 236 -14.40 3.38 5.55
N GLU A 237 -14.73 2.63 6.60
CA GLU A 237 -14.57 3.03 7.98
C GLU A 237 -13.11 2.82 8.45
N PRO A 238 -12.58 3.74 9.27
CA PRO A 238 -11.26 3.56 9.85
C PRO A 238 -11.23 2.31 10.74
N SER A 239 -10.05 1.68 10.84
CA SER A 239 -9.85 0.60 11.80
C SER A 239 -9.99 1.10 13.23
N LYS A 240 -10.29 0.19 14.18
CA LYS A 240 -10.58 0.57 15.58
C LYS A 240 -9.48 1.39 16.25
N ASP A 241 -8.23 1.11 15.91
CA ASP A 241 -7.04 1.82 16.38
C ASP A 241 -6.90 3.23 15.79
N LYS A 242 -7.44 3.47 14.58
CA LYS A 242 -7.38 4.77 13.88
C LYS A 242 -8.64 5.61 14.04
N ALA A 243 -9.72 5.05 14.59
CA ALA A 243 -10.98 5.76 14.79
C ALA A 243 -10.83 7.04 15.63
N ALA A 244 -9.92 7.04 16.60
CA ALA A 244 -9.62 8.22 17.41
C ALA A 244 -9.02 9.38 16.59
N LEU A 245 -8.23 9.09 15.55
CA LEU A 245 -7.65 10.11 14.67
C LEU A 245 -8.74 10.86 13.90
N LEU A 246 -9.70 10.11 13.34
CA LEU A 246 -10.83 10.69 12.63
C LEU A 246 -11.74 11.51 13.55
N ALA A 247 -11.90 11.05 14.81
CA ALA A 247 -12.70 11.76 15.81
C ALA A 247 -12.13 13.16 16.11
N GLU A 248 -10.81 13.33 16.12
CA GLU A 248 -10.19 14.66 16.29
C GLU A 248 -10.53 15.61 15.14
N VAL A 249 -10.48 15.11 13.90
CA VAL A 249 -10.88 15.90 12.71
C VAL A 249 -12.36 16.29 12.79
N VAL A 250 -13.24 15.34 13.09
CA VAL A 250 -14.68 15.60 13.20
C VAL A 250 -14.98 16.60 14.32
N SER A 251 -14.34 16.43 15.48
CA SER A 251 -14.50 17.31 16.64
C SER A 251 -14.09 18.75 16.31
N ARG A 252 -12.97 18.93 15.61
CA ARG A 252 -12.43 20.26 15.25
C ARG A 252 -13.35 21.08 14.36
N PHE A 253 -14.12 20.44 13.48
CA PHE A 253 -14.95 21.11 12.48
C PHE A 253 -16.46 20.89 12.68
N LYS A 254 -16.88 20.29 13.80
CA LYS A 254 -18.29 20.01 14.08
C LYS A 254 -19.16 21.28 14.05
N ASP A 255 -18.64 22.37 14.59
CA ASP A 255 -19.34 23.66 14.70
C ASP A 255 -18.92 24.65 13.59
N ASP A 256 -18.00 24.25 12.71
CA ASP A 256 -17.50 25.04 11.59
C ASP A 256 -17.39 24.19 10.30
N PRO A 257 -18.53 23.93 9.63
CA PRO A 257 -18.55 23.15 8.39
C PRO A 257 -17.72 23.78 7.26
N HIS A 258 -17.65 25.12 7.21
CA HIS A 258 -16.85 25.84 6.21
C HIS A 258 -15.35 25.68 6.47
N GLY A 259 -14.93 25.64 7.73
CA GLY A 259 -13.55 25.32 8.10
C GLY A 259 -13.09 23.95 7.60
N PHE A 260 -13.99 22.98 7.49
CA PHE A 260 -13.65 21.66 6.95
C PHE A 260 -13.32 21.70 5.46
N GLU A 261 -13.87 22.64 4.69
CA GLU A 261 -13.59 22.77 3.25
C GLU A 261 -12.09 23.04 3.02
N ALA A 262 -11.48 23.91 3.84
CA ALA A 262 -10.05 24.16 3.84
C ALA A 262 -9.24 22.90 4.22
N CYS A 263 -9.71 22.16 5.23
CA CYS A 263 -9.10 20.89 5.62
C CYS A 263 -9.14 19.85 4.49
N ALA A 264 -10.25 19.74 3.78
CA ALA A 264 -10.39 18.82 2.66
C ALA A 264 -9.43 19.16 1.50
N VAL A 265 -9.19 20.44 1.23
CA VAL A 265 -8.18 20.88 0.25
C VAL A 265 -6.77 20.46 0.68
N GLU A 266 -6.42 20.64 1.96
CA GLU A 266 -5.11 20.22 2.47
C GLU A 266 -4.93 18.70 2.45
N LEU A 267 -5.96 17.94 2.82
CA LEU A 267 -5.96 16.47 2.70
C LEU A 267 -5.76 16.05 1.23
N TRP A 268 -6.41 16.73 0.29
CA TRP A 268 -6.21 16.48 -1.13
C TRP A 268 -4.78 16.81 -1.57
N ARG A 269 -4.21 17.94 -1.17
CA ARG A 269 -2.81 18.30 -1.46
C ARG A 269 -1.82 17.27 -0.92
N MET A 270 -2.08 16.73 0.27
CA MET A 270 -1.27 15.65 0.85
C MET A 270 -1.37 14.34 0.05
N MET A 271 -2.55 14.02 -0.51
CA MET A 271 -2.73 12.84 -1.38
C MET A 271 -2.16 13.05 -2.78
N ALA A 272 -2.25 14.27 -3.30
CA ALA A 272 -1.97 14.63 -4.69
C ALA A 272 -0.99 15.83 -4.73
N PRO A 273 0.32 15.60 -4.56
CA PRO A 273 1.32 16.67 -4.33
C PRO A 273 1.50 17.64 -5.51
N SER A 274 1.15 17.22 -6.73
CA SER A 274 1.16 18.10 -7.92
C SER A 274 -0.07 19.01 -8.02
N THR A 275 -0.86 19.11 -6.95
CA THR A 275 -1.95 20.09 -6.85
C THR A 275 -1.37 21.50 -6.87
N GLY A 276 -1.75 22.27 -7.90
CA GLY A 276 -1.36 23.66 -8.09
C GLY A 276 -2.26 24.61 -7.32
N ARG A 277 -2.74 25.65 -8.00
CA ARG A 277 -3.60 26.67 -7.39
C ARG A 277 -4.94 26.07 -6.99
N THR A 278 -5.41 26.43 -5.79
CA THR A 278 -6.73 26.05 -5.29
C THR A 278 -7.43 27.27 -4.71
N GLU A 279 -8.74 27.36 -4.91
CA GLU A 279 -9.58 28.46 -4.43
C GLU A 279 -10.80 27.89 -3.72
N LEU A 280 -11.02 28.32 -2.47
CA LEU A 280 -12.27 28.09 -1.76
C LEU A 280 -13.35 28.98 -2.37
N THR A 281 -14.49 28.39 -2.69
CA THR A 281 -15.57 29.14 -3.32
C THR A 281 -16.40 29.88 -2.28
N ARG A 282 -16.88 31.09 -2.62
CA ARG A 282 -17.67 31.90 -1.69
C ARG A 282 -18.99 31.23 -1.35
N PRO A 283 -19.51 31.39 -0.11
CA PRO A 283 -20.86 30.94 0.25
C PRO A 283 -21.88 31.58 -0.70
N SER A 284 -22.53 30.78 -1.55
CA SER A 284 -23.60 31.24 -2.43
C SER A 284 -24.96 30.83 -1.88
N ARG A 285 -26.00 31.60 -2.23
CA ARG A 285 -27.38 31.39 -1.79
C ARG A 285 -27.99 30.06 -2.29
N ASP A 286 -27.38 29.45 -3.32
CA ASP A 286 -27.73 28.14 -3.89
C ASP A 286 -26.82 26.99 -3.36
N GLY A 287 -25.98 27.28 -2.37
CA GLY A 287 -24.95 26.38 -1.85
C GLY A 287 -23.88 26.14 -2.91
N GLY A 288 -22.76 26.84 -2.84
CA GLY A 288 -21.65 26.72 -3.79
C GLY A 288 -21.05 25.31 -3.89
N ARG A 289 -20.00 25.19 -4.69
CA ARG A 289 -18.97 24.16 -4.47
C ARG A 289 -18.25 24.50 -3.16
N ASP A 290 -17.34 23.65 -2.74
CA ASP A 290 -16.53 23.92 -1.56
C ASP A 290 -15.16 24.45 -2.00
N ALA A 291 -14.53 23.81 -2.99
CA ALA A 291 -13.33 24.34 -3.63
C ALA A 291 -13.22 24.02 -5.13
N VAL A 292 -12.35 24.74 -5.83
CA VAL A 292 -11.87 24.44 -7.17
C VAL A 292 -10.35 24.51 -7.19
N GLY A 293 -9.70 23.77 -8.08
CA GLY A 293 -8.26 23.84 -8.21
C GLY A 293 -7.73 23.24 -9.50
N GLU A 294 -6.40 23.24 -9.62
CA GLU A 294 -5.66 22.72 -10.77
C GLU A 294 -4.72 21.61 -10.31
N TYR A 295 -4.58 20.58 -11.14
CA TYR A 295 -3.62 19.49 -10.95
C TYR A 295 -2.64 19.46 -12.11
N GLU A 296 -1.35 19.56 -11.81
CA GLU A 296 -0.30 19.67 -12.82
C GLU A 296 0.14 18.29 -13.33
N LEU A 297 0.08 18.10 -14.65
CA LEU A 297 0.56 16.91 -15.36
C LEU A 297 1.73 17.26 -16.27
N GLY A 298 2.68 16.33 -16.43
CA GLY A 298 3.80 16.50 -17.36
C GLY A 298 5.13 16.89 -16.69
N PRO A 299 6.21 17.01 -17.48
CA PRO A 299 7.54 17.35 -16.99
C PRO A 299 7.62 18.79 -16.47
N MET A 300 8.65 19.11 -15.66
CA MET A 300 8.82 20.45 -15.09
C MET A 300 8.87 21.57 -16.15
N ALA A 301 9.40 21.28 -17.34
CA ALA A 301 9.56 22.24 -18.43
C ALA A 301 8.28 22.48 -19.24
N ASP A 302 7.27 21.61 -19.12
CA ASP A 302 6.02 21.67 -19.89
C ASP A 302 4.88 21.03 -19.08
N ARG A 303 4.33 21.80 -18.14
CA ARG A 303 3.22 21.36 -17.28
C ARG A 303 1.87 21.74 -17.88
N VAL A 304 0.93 20.80 -17.83
CA VAL A 304 -0.46 20.97 -18.23
C VAL A 304 -1.34 20.94 -16.98
N ALA A 305 -2.07 22.03 -16.75
CA ALA A 305 -3.03 22.14 -15.66
C ALA A 305 -4.36 21.47 -16.02
N VAL A 306 -4.79 20.54 -15.17
CA VAL A 306 -6.08 19.84 -15.25
C VAL A 306 -6.97 20.33 -14.13
N GLU A 307 -8.07 21.01 -14.46
CA GLU A 307 -8.96 21.59 -13.45
C GLU A 307 -9.83 20.53 -12.75
N PHE A 308 -10.00 20.67 -11.44
CA PHE A 308 -10.88 19.85 -10.61
C PHE A 308 -11.85 20.68 -9.76
N ALA A 309 -12.93 20.02 -9.33
CA ALA A 309 -13.86 20.54 -8.33
C ALA A 309 -13.83 19.67 -7.08
N LEU A 310 -13.87 20.28 -5.90
CA LEU A 310 -13.86 19.57 -4.62
C LEU A 310 -15.15 19.86 -3.84
N GLU A 311 -15.75 18.80 -3.30
CA GLU A 311 -16.85 18.84 -2.33
C GLU A 311 -16.38 18.14 -1.05
N ALA A 312 -16.69 18.74 0.10
CA ALA A 312 -16.28 18.35 1.42
C ALA A 312 -17.52 18.17 2.32
N LYS A 313 -17.58 17.05 3.05
CA LYS A 313 -18.64 16.79 4.04
C LYS A 313 -18.05 16.27 5.35
N CYS A 314 -18.05 17.11 6.37
CA CYS A 314 -17.75 16.73 7.74
C CYS A 314 -18.99 16.08 8.38
N TYR A 315 -19.24 14.81 8.06
CA TYR A 315 -20.34 14.04 8.63
C TYR A 315 -19.88 13.21 9.82
N ALA A 316 -20.82 12.95 10.74
CA ALA A 316 -20.63 11.93 11.75
C ALA A 316 -20.39 10.58 11.05
N PRO A 317 -19.51 9.69 11.59
CA PRO A 317 -19.19 8.41 10.96
C PRO A 317 -20.39 7.49 10.70
N THR A 318 -21.52 7.75 11.36
CA THR A 318 -22.77 7.00 11.18
C THR A 318 -23.57 7.44 9.94
N ASN A 319 -23.37 8.67 9.46
CA ASN A 319 -24.16 9.27 8.39
C ASN A 319 -23.47 9.10 7.03
N GLY A 320 -24.07 8.32 6.14
CA GLY A 320 -23.52 8.08 4.80
C GLY A 320 -23.75 9.24 3.85
N VAL A 321 -22.79 9.46 2.94
CA VAL A 321 -22.94 10.36 1.78
C VAL A 321 -23.72 9.63 0.70
N GLY A 322 -24.81 10.24 0.25
CA GLY A 322 -25.75 9.60 -0.66
C GLY A 322 -25.70 10.08 -2.11
N VAL A 323 -26.60 9.52 -2.93
CA VAL A 323 -26.74 9.87 -4.36
C VAL A 323 -26.94 11.37 -4.55
N ARG A 324 -27.79 12.00 -3.73
CA ARG A 324 -28.05 13.45 -3.81
C ARG A 324 -26.77 14.28 -3.74
N ASP A 325 -25.85 13.94 -2.84
CA ASP A 325 -24.60 14.68 -2.66
C ASP A 325 -23.63 14.41 -3.81
N THR A 326 -23.51 13.15 -4.25
CA THR A 326 -22.61 12.77 -5.36
C THR A 326 -23.09 13.31 -6.71
N SER A 327 -24.38 13.17 -7.04
CA SER A 327 -24.97 13.72 -8.26
C SER A 327 -24.83 15.26 -8.29
N ARG A 328 -24.85 15.93 -7.13
CA ARG A 328 -24.59 17.37 -7.04
C ARG A 328 -23.18 17.71 -7.52
N LEU A 329 -22.15 17.01 -7.04
CA LEU A 329 -20.77 17.19 -7.52
C LEU A 329 -20.65 16.87 -9.01
N ILE A 330 -21.20 15.73 -9.45
CA ILE A 330 -21.14 15.28 -10.85
C ILE A 330 -21.77 16.31 -11.80
N SER A 331 -22.95 16.84 -11.45
CA SER A 331 -23.65 17.84 -12.27
C SER A 331 -22.79 19.07 -12.55
N ARG A 332 -21.84 19.36 -11.66
CA ARG A 332 -20.95 20.51 -11.70
C ARG A 332 -19.65 20.25 -12.43
N LEU A 333 -19.38 19.03 -12.89
CA LEU A 333 -18.17 18.67 -13.63
C LEU A 333 -18.20 19.04 -15.11
N ARG A 334 -19.31 19.53 -15.67
CA ARG A 334 -19.47 19.75 -17.14
C ARG A 334 -18.37 20.58 -17.83
N HIS A 335 -17.56 21.34 -17.10
CA HIS A 335 -16.43 22.12 -17.61
C HIS A 335 -15.10 21.80 -16.91
N ARG A 336 -15.05 20.72 -16.13
CA ARG A 336 -13.89 20.32 -15.31
C ARG A 336 -13.53 18.89 -15.66
N GLN A 337 -12.25 18.55 -15.50
CA GLN A 337 -11.74 17.26 -15.95
C GLN A 337 -12.07 16.15 -14.95
N PHE A 338 -12.06 16.46 -13.64
CA PHE A 338 -12.44 15.51 -12.59
C PHE A 338 -12.96 16.20 -11.31
N GLY A 339 -13.52 15.40 -10.40
CA GLY A 339 -14.01 15.82 -9.09
C GLY A 339 -13.31 15.10 -7.95
N VAL A 340 -13.31 15.73 -6.78
CA VAL A 340 -12.82 15.14 -5.53
C VAL A 340 -13.92 15.28 -4.48
N PHE A 341 -14.35 14.19 -3.88
CA PHE A 341 -15.32 14.19 -2.79
C PHE A 341 -14.63 13.71 -1.52
N VAL A 342 -14.49 14.59 -0.54
CA VAL A 342 -13.89 14.29 0.76
C VAL A 342 -14.97 14.20 1.82
N THR A 343 -15.00 13.11 2.58
CA THR A 343 -15.87 12.98 3.75
C THR A 343 -15.20 12.28 4.92
N THR A 344 -15.54 12.73 6.13
CA THR A 344 -15.18 12.06 7.40
C THR A 344 -16.06 10.84 7.70
N SER A 345 -16.87 10.40 6.74
CA SER A 345 -17.77 9.25 6.87
C SER A 345 -17.54 8.27 5.71
N TYR A 346 -18.59 7.61 5.24
CA TYR A 346 -18.58 6.66 4.12
C TYR A 346 -19.54 7.11 3.02
N PHE A 347 -19.28 6.68 1.79
CA PHE A 347 -20.22 6.76 0.68
C PHE A 347 -21.14 5.56 0.70
N ASP A 348 -22.44 5.78 0.56
CA ASP A 348 -23.38 4.68 0.47
C ASP A 348 -23.14 3.82 -0.80
N ARG A 349 -23.65 2.60 -0.78
CA ARG A 349 -23.40 1.64 -1.86
C ARG A 349 -24.00 2.10 -3.19
N GLN A 350 -25.11 2.81 -3.18
CA GLN A 350 -25.80 3.25 -4.39
C GLN A 350 -25.04 4.40 -5.05
N ALA A 351 -24.67 5.42 -4.28
CA ALA A 351 -23.87 6.56 -4.70
C ALA A 351 -22.51 6.13 -5.25
N TYR A 352 -21.82 5.23 -4.54
CA TYR A 352 -20.53 4.71 -4.99
C TYR A 352 -20.68 3.93 -6.30
N LYS A 353 -21.71 3.09 -6.39
CA LYS A 353 -22.00 2.30 -7.59
C LYS A 353 -22.29 3.19 -8.80
N GLU A 354 -23.12 4.22 -8.65
CA GLU A 354 -23.43 5.20 -9.71
C GLU A 354 -22.16 5.90 -10.21
N VAL A 355 -21.34 6.44 -9.29
CA VAL A 355 -20.06 7.09 -9.64
C VAL A 355 -19.16 6.18 -10.49
N ARG A 356 -19.09 4.89 -10.16
CA ARG A 356 -18.16 3.95 -10.80
C ARG A 356 -18.73 3.29 -12.06
N GLU A 357 -20.01 2.89 -12.07
CA GLU A 357 -20.66 2.30 -13.25
C GLU A 357 -20.82 3.31 -14.38
N ASP A 358 -21.17 4.55 -14.04
CA ASP A 358 -21.31 5.64 -15.02
C ASP A 358 -19.98 6.30 -15.38
N LYS A 359 -18.86 5.77 -14.85
CA LYS A 359 -17.48 6.21 -15.11
C LYS A 359 -17.28 7.71 -14.88
N HIS A 360 -17.94 8.25 -13.85
CA HIS A 360 -17.72 9.64 -13.47
C HIS A 360 -16.29 9.80 -12.93
N PRO A 361 -15.51 10.79 -13.43
CA PRO A 361 -14.14 11.02 -13.01
C PRO A 361 -14.13 11.68 -11.63
N VAL A 362 -14.51 10.94 -10.59
CA VAL A 362 -14.61 11.43 -9.22
C VAL A 362 -13.76 10.56 -8.29
N VAL A 363 -12.82 11.20 -7.61
CA VAL A 363 -12.07 10.61 -6.51
C VAL A 363 -12.95 10.67 -5.25
N LEU A 364 -13.13 9.53 -4.59
CA LEU A 364 -13.95 9.39 -3.39
C LEU A 364 -13.03 9.10 -2.21
N ILE A 365 -12.92 10.05 -1.27
CA ILE A 365 -12.06 10.00 -0.09
C ILE A 365 -12.95 9.86 1.14
N CYS A 366 -12.87 8.71 1.80
CA CYS A 366 -13.67 8.39 2.99
C CYS A 366 -12.86 8.48 4.30
N GLY A 367 -13.53 8.25 5.44
CA GLY A 367 -12.90 8.34 6.76
C GLY A 367 -11.65 7.47 6.92
N LYS A 368 -11.67 6.24 6.39
CA LYS A 368 -10.48 5.38 6.35
C LYS A 368 -9.32 6.02 5.60
N ASP A 369 -9.57 6.51 4.38
CA ASP A 369 -8.54 7.12 3.52
C ASP A 369 -7.89 8.33 4.20
N ILE A 370 -8.68 9.14 4.90
CA ILE A 370 -8.18 10.27 5.71
C ILE A 370 -7.24 9.77 6.82
N THR A 371 -7.64 8.75 7.58
CA THR A 371 -6.80 8.24 8.68
C THR A 371 -5.51 7.56 8.21
N ASP A 372 -5.58 6.82 7.10
CA ASP A 372 -4.42 6.17 6.50
C ASP A 372 -3.43 7.21 5.93
N LEU A 373 -3.95 8.27 5.31
CA LEU A 373 -3.14 9.41 4.88
C LEU A 373 -2.44 10.11 6.06
N LEU A 374 -3.18 10.46 7.11
CA LEU A 374 -2.61 11.13 8.28
C LEU A 374 -1.49 10.29 8.91
N THR A 375 -1.73 8.98 9.05
CA THR A 375 -0.73 8.04 9.56
C THR A 375 0.52 7.99 8.68
N SER A 376 0.35 7.90 7.35
CA SER A 376 1.49 7.84 6.42
C SER A 376 2.32 9.13 6.40
N ARG A 377 1.69 10.27 6.69
CA ARG A 377 2.35 11.59 6.85
C ARG A 377 2.93 11.83 8.25
N GLY A 378 2.84 10.85 9.16
CA GLY A 378 3.45 10.92 10.49
C GLY A 378 2.52 11.41 11.60
N HIS A 379 1.25 11.69 11.30
CA HIS A 379 0.21 12.01 12.28
C HIS A 379 -0.49 10.73 12.73
N SER A 380 0.26 9.86 13.40
CA SER A 380 -0.22 8.53 13.84
C SER A 380 -0.90 8.52 15.21
N THR A 381 -0.93 9.64 15.94
CA THR A 381 -1.58 9.77 17.25
C THR A 381 -2.63 10.88 17.27
N PRO A 382 -3.66 10.79 18.13
CA PRO A 382 -4.67 11.84 18.27
C PRO A 382 -4.06 13.20 18.59
N GLU A 383 -3.02 13.24 19.42
CA GLU A 383 -2.28 14.46 19.77
C GLU A 383 -1.62 15.09 18.55
N ALA A 384 -0.91 14.28 17.75
CA ALA A 384 -0.24 14.76 16.54
C ALA A 384 -1.23 15.29 15.48
N VAL A 385 -2.42 14.70 15.40
CA VAL A 385 -3.51 15.21 14.55
C VAL A 385 -4.05 16.53 15.09
N ARG A 386 -4.26 16.63 16.41
CA ARG A 386 -4.72 17.87 17.07
C ARG A 386 -3.76 19.03 16.85
N GLU A 387 -2.46 18.78 17.02
CA GLU A 387 -1.39 19.76 16.80
C GLU A 387 -1.35 20.23 15.34
N TRP A 388 -1.42 19.29 14.39
CA TRP A 388 -1.50 19.62 12.98
C TRP A 388 -2.73 20.48 12.66
N LEU A 389 -3.91 20.08 13.12
CA LEU A 389 -5.15 20.84 12.92
C LEU A 389 -5.06 22.26 13.49
N ALA A 390 -4.50 22.42 14.69
CA ALA A 390 -4.34 23.71 15.34
C ALA A 390 -3.32 24.61 14.61
N ALA A 391 -2.22 24.03 14.12
CA ALA A 391 -1.17 24.77 13.41
C ALA A 391 -1.63 25.22 12.02
N THR A 392 -2.35 24.35 11.29
CA THR A 392 -2.79 24.61 9.91
C THR A 392 -4.09 25.42 9.86
N PHE A 393 -4.98 25.21 10.82
CA PHE A 393 -6.29 25.89 10.90
C PHE A 393 -6.42 26.59 12.26
N PRO A 394 -5.76 27.74 12.48
CA PRO A 394 -5.94 28.50 13.71
C PRO A 394 -7.40 28.99 13.82
N HIS A 395 -7.98 28.98 15.02
CA HIS A 395 -9.23 29.69 15.25
C HIS A 395 -8.96 31.19 15.07
N ASN A 396 -9.69 31.84 14.16
CA ASN A 396 -9.74 33.29 14.15
C ASN A 396 -10.36 33.73 15.50
N ALA A 397 -9.59 34.49 16.27
CA ALA A 397 -10.05 35.09 17.53
C ALA A 397 -11.15 36.13 17.28
#